data_AF-A0A967XXX9-F1
#
_entry.id   AF-A0A967XXX9-F1
#
_cell.length_a   1.000
_cell.length_b   1.000
_cell.length_c   1.000
_cell.angle_alpha   90.00
_cell.angle_beta   90.00
_cell.angle_gamma   90.00
#
_symmetry.space_group_name_H-M   'P 1'
#
loop_
_entity.id
_entity.type
_entity.pdbx_description
1 polymer ?
#
loop_
_entity_poly.entity_id
_entity_poly.type
_entity_poly.pdbx_seq_one_letter_code
_entity_poly.pdbx_strand_id
1 'polypeptide(L)'
;MLKNYFKIALRNIRRNFTYSFINIVGLATGLASCLMIVVYVQHERSYDTFHPDSERIYRVGYEVSLGSGSKVIASSPYRLAGALENDFPQLARVMHFSRLYTDQVTYGDKVFRETKIAFADSNFFKVFGFSFIAGDRETALDHPNQVVITDKIAQKYFGDKNPLGKTLKIGAPYSDEEMELAVSGVIAEMPSNTHFHINLLVSMPTGQSVFSDNLRYNWGWDSHYTYVVLPENYEADQFRAGLV
;
A
#
# COMPACT_ATOMS: atom_id res chain seq x y z
N MET A 1 33.46 23.88 38.42
CA MET A 1 32.30 24.45 39.14
C MET A 1 30.98 23.73 38.82
N LEU A 2 30.64 23.45 37.55
CA LEU A 2 29.43 22.68 37.15
C LEU A 2 29.27 21.34 37.89
N LYS A 3 30.36 20.60 38.13
CA LYS A 3 30.33 19.35 38.91
C LYS A 3 29.80 19.52 40.34
N ASN A 4 30.10 20.64 41.00
CA ASN A 4 29.59 20.91 42.35
C ASN A 4 28.10 21.27 42.31
N TYR A 5 27.66 22.07 41.33
CA TYR A 5 26.24 22.38 41.16
C TYR A 5 25.39 21.14 40.88
N PHE A 6 25.85 20.24 40.00
CA PHE A 6 25.18 18.95 39.77
C PHE A 6 25.12 18.08 41.03
N LYS A 7 26.22 18.00 41.79
CA LYS A 7 26.29 17.22 43.04
C LYS A 7 25.32 17.76 44.10
N ILE A 8 25.21 19.08 44.22
CA ILE A 8 24.29 19.74 45.14
C ILE A 8 22.83 19.52 44.72
N ALA A 9 22.51 19.68 43.43
CA ALA A 9 21.17 19.44 42.89
C ALA A 9 20.72 17.99 43.12
N LEU A 10 21.57 17.01 42.84
CA LEU A 10 21.26 15.60 43.05
C LEU A 10 21.04 15.27 44.54
N ARG A 11 21.83 15.86 45.44
CA ARG A 11 21.64 15.69 46.89
C ARG A 11 20.31 16.30 47.36
N ASN A 12 19.90 17.42 46.76
CA ASN A 12 18.63 18.08 47.10
C ASN A 12 17.41 17.29 46.58
N ILE A 13 17.50 16.73 45.36
CA ILE A 13 16.48 15.84 44.79
C ILE A 13 16.30 14.59 45.65
N ARG A 14 17.39 13.98 46.12
CA ARG A 14 17.32 12.81 47.03
C ARG A 14 16.74 13.16 48.39
N ARG A 15 17.03 14.35 48.93
CA ARG A 15 16.50 14.80 50.22
C ARG A 15 15.00 15.10 50.17
N ASN A 16 14.51 15.65 49.06
CA ASN A 16 13.10 16.02 48.86
C ASN A 16 12.42 15.09 47.82
N PHE A 17 12.65 13.78 47.95
CA PHE A 17 12.33 12.79 46.92
C PHE A 17 10.88 12.87 46.41
N THR A 18 9.89 12.87 47.29
CA THR A 18 8.46 12.87 46.88
C THR A 18 8.09 14.09 46.04
N TYR A 19 8.51 15.28 46.47
CA TYR A 19 8.23 16.52 45.76
C TYR A 19 8.95 16.57 44.40
N SER A 20 10.23 16.21 44.39
CA SER A 20 10.99 16.14 43.14
C SER A 20 10.44 15.08 42.19
N PHE A 21 9.98 13.94 42.70
CA PHE A 21 9.37 12.87 41.91
C PHE A 21 8.10 13.34 41.21
N ILE A 22 7.16 13.95 41.94
CA ILE A 22 5.90 14.44 41.35
C ILE A 22 6.17 15.45 40.24
N ASN A 23 7.07 16.41 40.47
CA ASN A 23 7.39 17.44 39.47
C ASN A 23 8.11 16.87 38.25
N ILE A 24 9.10 15.99 38.45
CA ILE A 24 9.85 15.39 37.35
C ILE A 24 8.93 14.50 36.51
N VAL A 25 8.11 13.66 37.14
CA VAL A 25 7.17 12.79 36.43
C VAL A 25 6.10 13.61 35.70
N GLY A 26 5.54 14.65 36.33
CA GLY A 26 4.57 15.52 35.69
C GLY A 26 5.15 16.22 34.45
N LEU A 27 6.33 16.81 34.58
CA LEU A 27 7.02 17.47 33.45
C LEU A 27 7.41 16.47 32.36
N ALA A 28 7.96 15.31 32.74
CA ALA A 28 8.35 14.27 31.80
C ALA A 28 7.14 13.71 31.04
N THR A 29 6.02 13.49 31.72
CA THR A 29 4.78 13.01 31.10
C THR A 29 4.20 14.06 30.16
N GLY A 30 4.18 15.34 30.55
CA GLY A 30 3.74 16.43 29.68
C GLY A 30 4.60 16.54 28.41
N LEU A 31 5.93 16.50 28.55
CA LEU A 31 6.86 16.54 27.42
C LEU A 31 6.72 15.30 26.52
N ALA A 32 6.59 14.11 27.11
CA ALA A 32 6.40 12.87 26.36
C ALA A 32 5.10 12.89 25.55
N SER A 33 4.00 13.36 26.12
CA SER A 33 2.72 13.52 25.41
C SER A 33 2.85 14.47 24.22
N CYS A 34 3.50 15.64 24.40
CA CYS A 34 3.72 16.59 23.31
C CYS A 34 4.59 15.98 22.19
N LEU A 35 5.68 15.29 22.54
CA LEU A 35 6.55 14.63 21.56
C LEU A 35 5.83 13.52 20.81
N MET A 36 5.00 12.73 21.50
CA MET A 36 4.22 11.67 20.87
C MET A 36 3.25 12.22 19.82
N ILE A 37 2.58 13.35 20.12
CA ILE A 37 1.72 14.04 19.15
C ILE A 37 2.52 14.53 17.95
N VAL A 38 3.69 15.13 18.17
CA VAL A 38 4.55 15.61 17.06
C VAL A 38 4.98 14.46 16.15
N VAL A 39 5.45 13.35 16.72
CA VAL A 39 5.85 12.16 15.96
C VAL A 39 4.66 11.57 15.19
N TYR A 40 3.48 11.51 15.83
CA TYR A 40 2.26 11.04 15.17
C TYR A 40 1.89 11.91 13.97
N VAL A 41 1.86 13.24 14.13
CA VAL A 41 1.56 14.17 13.02
C VAL A 41 2.60 14.08 11.91
N GLN A 42 3.88 13.91 12.25
CA GLN A 42 4.93 13.69 11.24
C GLN A 42 4.73 12.40 10.47
N HIS A 43 4.36 11.31 11.15
CA HIS A 43 4.06 10.02 10.52
C HIS A 43 2.86 10.12 9.59
N GLU A 44 1.75 10.71 10.04
CA GLU A 44 0.54 10.92 9.23
C GLU A 44 0.80 11.78 7.99
N ARG A 45 1.67 12.81 8.10
CA ARG A 45 2.02 13.65 6.95
C ARG A 45 3.01 13.01 5.98
N SER A 46 3.68 11.92 6.38
CA SER A 46 4.64 11.19 5.55
C SER A 46 4.00 10.06 4.74
N TYR A 47 2.69 9.90 4.82
CA TYR A 47 1.98 8.78 4.21
C TYR A 47 2.05 8.84 2.68
N ASP A 48 2.54 7.77 2.04
CA ASP A 48 2.74 7.63 0.58
C ASP A 48 3.59 8.72 -0.10
N THR A 49 4.30 9.56 0.66
CA THR A 49 5.13 10.65 0.10
C THR A 49 6.50 10.19 -0.41
N PHE A 50 6.85 8.91 -0.27
CA PHE A 50 8.15 8.35 -0.69
C PHE A 50 8.16 7.85 -2.14
N HIS A 51 7.01 7.87 -2.82
CA HIS A 51 6.93 7.50 -4.23
C HIS A 51 7.53 8.60 -5.12
N PRO A 52 8.19 8.26 -6.25
CA PRO A 52 8.89 9.24 -7.09
C PRO A 52 8.00 10.42 -7.54
N ASP A 53 6.74 10.13 -7.87
CA ASP A 53 5.78 11.10 -8.40
C ASP A 53 4.62 11.36 -7.41
N SER A 54 4.86 11.27 -6.10
CA SER A 54 3.78 11.29 -5.08
C SER A 54 2.83 12.48 -5.17
N GLU A 55 3.31 13.66 -5.59
CA GLU A 55 2.48 14.87 -5.75
C GLU A 55 1.55 14.82 -6.98
N ARG A 56 1.82 13.92 -7.92
CA ARG A 56 1.08 13.77 -9.18
C ARG A 56 0.29 12.46 -9.27
N ILE A 57 0.40 11.60 -8.26
CA ILE A 57 -0.36 10.35 -8.18
C ILE A 57 -1.69 10.63 -7.48
N TYR A 58 -2.78 10.40 -8.20
CA TYR A 58 -4.13 10.55 -7.68
C TYR A 58 -4.86 9.23 -7.74
N ARG A 59 -5.68 8.96 -6.72
CA ARG A 59 -6.66 7.87 -6.76
C ARG A 59 -8.01 8.45 -7.17
N VAL A 60 -8.59 7.90 -8.22
CA VAL A 60 -9.90 8.32 -8.72
C VAL A 60 -10.98 7.69 -7.85
N GLY A 61 -11.83 8.54 -7.28
CA GLY A 61 -13.00 8.17 -6.51
C GLY A 61 -14.16 9.09 -6.85
N TYR A 62 -15.32 8.81 -6.30
CA TYR A 62 -16.52 9.62 -6.54
C TYR A 62 -17.26 9.90 -5.24
N GLU A 63 -18.03 10.97 -5.25
CA GLU A 63 -18.82 11.42 -4.11
C GLU A 63 -20.29 11.05 -4.34
N VAL A 64 -20.87 10.34 -3.39
CA VAL A 64 -22.29 9.98 -3.40
C VAL A 64 -23.02 10.88 -2.43
N SER A 65 -23.95 11.68 -2.95
CA SER A 65 -24.89 12.45 -2.15
C SER A 65 -25.98 11.53 -1.62
N LEU A 66 -25.98 11.29 -0.32
CA LEU A 66 -27.05 10.64 0.42
C LEU A 66 -27.95 11.73 1.03
N GLY A 67 -29.23 11.45 1.26
CA GLY A 67 -30.18 12.45 1.78
C GLY A 67 -29.76 13.10 3.12
N SER A 68 -28.81 12.52 3.86
CA SER A 68 -28.27 13.01 5.13
C SER A 68 -26.81 13.51 5.06
N GLY A 69 -26.19 13.59 3.88
CA GLY A 69 -24.81 14.03 3.69
C GLY A 69 -24.14 13.37 2.49
N SER A 70 -22.88 13.69 2.22
CA SER A 70 -22.14 13.03 1.14
C SER A 70 -21.13 12.02 1.67
N LYS A 71 -20.82 11.00 0.86
CA LYS A 71 -19.79 10.01 1.14
C LYS A 71 -18.85 9.91 -0.04
N VAL A 72 -17.55 10.09 0.22
CA VAL A 72 -16.50 9.82 -0.76
C VAL A 72 -16.21 8.32 -0.79
N ILE A 73 -16.30 7.73 -1.97
CA ILE A 73 -15.98 6.34 -2.26
C ILE A 73 -14.66 6.32 -3.03
N ALA A 74 -13.68 5.60 -2.49
CA ALA A 74 -12.34 5.50 -3.06
C ALA A 74 -12.21 4.34 -4.06
N SER A 75 -13.15 3.41 -4.06
CA SER A 75 -13.24 2.35 -5.05
C SER A 75 -13.81 2.88 -6.37
N SER A 76 -13.58 2.11 -7.41
CA SER A 76 -14.00 2.38 -8.77
C SER A 76 -14.33 1.07 -9.49
N PRO A 77 -15.12 1.12 -10.57
CA PRO A 77 -15.29 -0.01 -11.46
C PRO A 77 -14.00 -0.35 -12.19
N TYR A 78 -13.79 -1.64 -12.51
CA TYR A 78 -12.63 -2.08 -13.30
C TYR A 78 -12.50 -1.31 -14.62
N ARG A 79 -13.64 -1.07 -15.29
CA ARG A 79 -13.69 -0.40 -16.59
C ARG A 79 -13.20 1.06 -16.59
N LEU A 80 -13.16 1.72 -15.43
CA LEU A 80 -12.84 3.14 -15.34
C LEU A 80 -11.47 3.46 -15.91
N ALA A 81 -10.44 2.68 -15.58
CA ALA A 81 -9.08 2.95 -16.02
C ALA A 81 -8.96 2.91 -17.56
N GLY A 82 -9.53 1.91 -18.22
CA GLY A 82 -9.54 1.85 -19.69
C GLY A 82 -10.35 2.99 -20.34
N ALA A 83 -11.39 3.51 -19.68
CA ALA A 83 -12.09 4.70 -20.16
C ALA A 83 -11.21 5.96 -20.03
N LEU A 84 -10.53 6.13 -18.89
CA LEU A 84 -9.62 7.26 -18.67
C LEU A 84 -8.45 7.27 -19.66
N GLU A 85 -7.89 6.11 -20.00
CA GLU A 85 -6.83 6.02 -21.02
C GLU A 85 -7.29 6.48 -22.40
N ASN A 86 -8.55 6.20 -22.76
CA ASN A 86 -9.11 6.60 -24.05
C ASN A 86 -9.54 8.07 -24.08
N ASP A 87 -10.22 8.53 -23.03
CA ASP A 87 -10.82 9.86 -22.98
C ASP A 87 -9.82 10.95 -22.54
N PHE A 88 -8.77 10.56 -21.81
CA PHE A 88 -7.71 11.45 -21.32
C PHE A 88 -6.31 10.94 -21.73
N PRO A 89 -5.99 10.90 -23.04
CA PRO A 89 -4.70 10.40 -23.54
C PRO A 89 -3.50 11.21 -23.04
N GLN A 90 -3.73 12.41 -22.47
CA GLN A 90 -2.71 13.20 -21.81
C GLN A 90 -2.24 12.65 -20.46
N LEU A 91 -2.97 11.72 -19.83
CA LEU A 91 -2.53 11.13 -18.56
C LEU A 91 -1.20 10.40 -18.74
N ALA A 92 -0.25 10.63 -17.83
CA ALA A 92 1.07 10.03 -17.96
C ALA A 92 1.02 8.50 -17.76
N ARG A 93 0.19 8.05 -16.82
CA ARG A 93 -0.11 6.64 -16.53
C ARG A 93 -1.51 6.51 -15.95
N VAL A 94 -2.16 5.39 -16.24
CA VAL A 94 -3.36 4.91 -15.56
C VAL A 94 -3.07 3.50 -15.06
N MET A 95 -3.65 3.12 -13.93
CA MET A 95 -3.50 1.77 -13.40
C MET A 95 -4.73 1.28 -12.65
N HIS A 96 -4.87 -0.03 -12.65
CA HIS A 96 -5.76 -0.82 -11.84
C HIS A 96 -5.01 -1.39 -10.64
N PHE A 97 -5.68 -1.37 -9.51
CA PHE A 97 -5.29 -2.08 -8.31
C PHE A 97 -6.53 -2.73 -7.71
N SER A 98 -6.46 -4.01 -7.39
CA SER A 98 -7.62 -4.76 -6.90
C SER A 98 -7.23 -5.62 -5.72
N ARG A 99 -7.93 -5.51 -4.59
CA ARG A 99 -7.70 -6.44 -3.48
C ARG A 99 -8.32 -7.79 -3.83
N LEU A 100 -7.54 -8.84 -3.73
CA LEU A 100 -8.02 -10.20 -3.89
C LEU A 100 -8.44 -10.73 -2.52
N TYR A 101 -9.75 -10.97 -2.37
CA TYR A 101 -10.33 -11.56 -1.17
C TYR A 101 -10.34 -13.08 -1.27
N THR A 102 -9.15 -13.66 -1.27
CA THR A 102 -8.90 -15.06 -0.96
C THR A 102 -7.92 -15.09 0.20
N ASP A 103 -7.94 -16.18 0.97
CA ASP A 103 -6.98 -16.33 2.05
C ASP A 103 -6.15 -17.61 1.97
N GLN A 104 -6.35 -18.46 0.96
CA GLN A 104 -5.59 -19.70 0.81
C GLN A 104 -4.46 -19.55 -0.21
N VAL A 105 -3.22 -19.78 0.25
CA VAL A 105 -2.02 -19.86 -0.58
C VAL A 105 -1.32 -21.19 -0.34
N THR A 106 -1.13 -21.97 -1.39
CA THR A 106 -0.50 -23.30 -1.34
C THR A 106 0.90 -23.25 -1.95
N TYR A 107 1.87 -23.87 -1.27
CA TYR A 107 3.22 -24.08 -1.77
C TYR A 107 3.69 -25.51 -1.46
N GLY A 108 3.89 -26.33 -2.50
CA GLY A 108 4.11 -27.76 -2.34
C GLY A 108 2.93 -28.41 -1.61
N ASP A 109 3.20 -29.15 -0.54
CA ASP A 109 2.18 -29.81 0.27
C ASP A 109 1.65 -28.93 1.43
N LYS A 110 2.06 -27.67 1.51
CA LYS A 110 1.70 -26.75 2.60
C LYS A 110 0.67 -25.74 2.16
N VAL A 111 -0.33 -25.53 3.01
CA VAL A 111 -1.37 -24.52 2.84
C VAL A 111 -1.20 -23.43 3.90
N PHE A 112 -1.22 -22.17 3.48
CA PHE A 112 -1.07 -21.00 4.32
C PHE A 112 -2.27 -20.08 4.20
N ARG A 113 -2.57 -19.40 5.32
CA ARG A 113 -3.56 -18.32 5.33
C ARG A 113 -2.90 -16.95 5.10
N GLU A 114 -3.21 -16.29 3.99
CA GLU A 114 -2.71 -14.94 3.64
C GLU A 114 -3.84 -14.02 3.18
N THR A 115 -4.10 -12.94 3.91
CA THR A 115 -5.23 -12.03 3.63
C THR A 115 -4.83 -10.75 2.89
N LYS A 116 -3.54 -10.61 2.56
CA LYS A 116 -2.95 -9.40 1.97
C LYS A 116 -2.51 -9.66 0.54
N ILE A 117 -3.48 -9.98 -0.31
CA ILE A 117 -3.25 -10.31 -1.72
C ILE A 117 -3.95 -9.25 -2.57
N ALA A 118 -3.31 -8.84 -3.66
CA ALA A 118 -3.90 -7.91 -4.62
C ALA A 118 -3.45 -8.22 -6.04
N PHE A 119 -4.26 -7.82 -7.01
CA PHE A 119 -3.85 -7.67 -8.40
C PHE A 119 -3.33 -6.25 -8.64
N ALA A 120 -2.28 -6.13 -9.44
CA ALA A 120 -1.73 -4.85 -9.85
C ALA A 120 -1.21 -4.89 -11.28
N ASP A 121 -1.27 -3.74 -11.97
CA ASP A 121 -0.77 -3.58 -13.33
C ASP A 121 0.76 -3.67 -13.41
N SER A 122 1.29 -3.92 -14.61
CA SER A 122 2.73 -4.04 -14.84
C SER A 122 3.50 -2.74 -14.58
N ASN A 123 2.82 -1.60 -14.67
CA ASN A 123 3.38 -0.28 -14.36
C ASN A 123 3.32 0.07 -12.85
N PHE A 124 2.73 -0.78 -11.99
CA PHE A 124 2.54 -0.51 -10.56
C PHE A 124 3.85 -0.12 -9.89
N PHE A 125 4.89 -0.93 -10.09
CA PHE A 125 6.20 -0.65 -9.51
C PHE A 125 6.91 0.50 -10.19
N LYS A 126 6.56 0.92 -11.41
CA LYS A 126 7.15 2.12 -12.02
C LYS A 126 6.67 3.38 -11.32
N VAL A 127 5.38 3.42 -11.01
CA VAL A 127 4.72 4.55 -10.35
C VAL A 127 4.99 4.55 -8.84
N PHE A 128 4.89 3.39 -8.19
CA PHE A 128 5.12 3.27 -6.76
C PHE A 128 6.54 2.79 -6.46
N GLY A 129 7.31 3.66 -5.80
CA GLY A 129 8.73 3.48 -5.46
C GLY A 129 9.09 2.38 -4.46
N PHE A 130 8.60 1.15 -4.62
CA PHE A 130 8.98 0.04 -3.76
C PHE A 130 10.36 -0.53 -4.15
N SER A 131 11.14 -0.91 -3.13
CA SER A 131 12.50 -1.43 -3.32
C SER A 131 12.46 -2.93 -3.65
N PHE A 132 13.10 -3.32 -4.75
CA PHE A 132 13.26 -4.72 -5.15
C PHE A 132 14.50 -5.32 -4.49
N ILE A 133 14.35 -6.56 -4.01
CA ILE A 133 15.45 -7.41 -3.52
C ILE A 133 15.90 -8.36 -4.64
N ALA A 134 14.96 -8.90 -5.41
CA ALA A 134 15.24 -9.84 -6.49
C ALA A 134 14.17 -9.74 -7.60
N GLY A 135 14.54 -10.10 -8.84
CA GLY A 135 13.69 -9.97 -10.03
C GLY A 135 13.84 -8.61 -10.71
N ASP A 136 13.08 -8.39 -11.78
CA ASP A 136 13.12 -7.16 -12.57
C ASP A 136 11.86 -6.33 -12.35
N ARG A 137 12.05 -5.10 -11.86
CA ARG A 137 10.98 -4.12 -11.59
C ARG A 137 10.10 -3.85 -12.82
N GLU A 138 10.67 -3.92 -14.02
CA GLU A 138 9.99 -3.56 -15.25
C GLU A 138 9.11 -4.68 -15.79
N THR A 139 9.44 -5.94 -15.50
CA THR A 139 8.79 -7.13 -16.09
C THR A 139 8.10 -8.03 -15.07
N ALA A 140 8.19 -7.74 -13.77
CA ALA A 140 7.73 -8.64 -12.72
C ALA A 140 6.20 -8.87 -12.72
N LEU A 141 5.39 -7.99 -13.32
CA LEU A 141 3.93 -8.15 -13.40
C LEU A 141 3.40 -7.99 -14.84
N ASP A 142 4.26 -8.15 -15.84
CA ASP A 142 3.93 -7.86 -17.25
C ASP A 142 3.22 -9.00 -17.98
N HIS A 143 3.24 -10.22 -17.42
CA HIS A 143 2.61 -11.39 -18.01
C HIS A 143 1.63 -12.07 -17.05
N PRO A 144 0.64 -12.82 -17.58
CA PRO A 144 -0.20 -13.68 -16.76
C PRO A 144 0.62 -14.68 -15.94
N ASN A 145 0.02 -15.18 -14.85
CA ASN A 145 0.59 -16.17 -13.95
C ASN A 145 1.88 -15.73 -13.25
N GLN A 146 1.99 -14.43 -12.96
CA GLN A 146 3.12 -13.85 -12.23
C GLN A 146 2.68 -13.33 -10.86
N VAL A 147 3.57 -13.47 -9.87
CA VAL A 147 3.37 -12.92 -8.52
C VAL A 147 4.66 -12.33 -7.98
N VAL A 148 4.58 -11.12 -7.44
CA VAL A 148 5.61 -10.50 -6.63
C VAL A 148 5.28 -10.68 -5.16
N ILE A 149 6.26 -11.08 -4.37
CA ILE A 149 6.10 -11.34 -2.93
C ILE A 149 6.98 -10.42 -2.10
N THR A 150 6.61 -10.15 -0.85
CA THR A 150 7.51 -9.44 0.07
C THR A 150 8.60 -10.36 0.62
N ASP A 151 9.67 -9.78 1.14
CA ASP A 151 10.77 -10.50 1.80
C ASP A 151 10.27 -11.43 2.92
N LYS A 152 9.29 -10.98 3.72
CA LYS A 152 8.67 -11.80 4.76
C LYS A 152 8.00 -13.06 4.19
N ILE A 153 7.31 -12.96 3.05
CA ILE A 153 6.69 -14.12 2.40
C ILE A 153 7.75 -15.02 1.77
N ALA A 154 8.78 -14.44 1.15
CA ALA A 154 9.92 -15.18 0.63
C ALA A 154 10.57 -16.04 1.73
N GLN A 155 10.91 -15.42 2.87
CA GLN A 155 11.46 -16.08 4.05
C GLN A 155 10.50 -17.15 4.61
N LYS A 156 9.20 -16.84 4.72
CA LYS A 156 8.20 -17.77 5.27
C LYS A 156 8.06 -19.05 4.43
N TYR A 157 8.08 -18.95 3.11
CA TYR A 157 7.80 -20.09 2.22
C TYR A 157 9.06 -20.80 1.75
N PHE A 158 10.13 -20.05 1.50
CA PHE A 158 11.34 -20.56 0.85
C PHE A 158 12.55 -20.57 1.80
N GLY A 159 12.49 -19.87 2.95
CA GLY A 159 13.64 -19.67 3.82
C GLY A 159 14.78 -19.00 3.05
N ASP A 160 15.98 -19.58 3.13
CA ASP A 160 17.16 -19.08 2.40
C ASP A 160 17.21 -19.50 0.92
N LYS A 161 16.19 -20.23 0.42
CA LYS A 161 16.17 -20.68 -0.99
C LYS A 161 15.69 -19.55 -1.89
N ASN A 162 16.25 -19.49 -3.10
CA ASN A 162 15.78 -18.54 -4.12
C ASN A 162 14.30 -18.80 -4.49
N PRO A 163 13.41 -17.83 -4.27
CA PRO A 163 11.99 -17.99 -4.56
C PRO A 163 11.65 -17.78 -6.05
N LEU A 164 12.50 -17.10 -6.83
CA LEU A 164 12.20 -16.76 -8.22
C LEU A 164 11.94 -18.01 -9.07
N GLY A 165 10.90 -17.92 -9.91
CA GLY A 165 10.43 -19.00 -10.79
C GLY A 165 9.73 -20.15 -10.08
N LYS A 166 9.59 -20.12 -8.75
CA LYS A 166 8.80 -21.13 -8.01
C LYS A 166 7.32 -20.81 -8.13
N THR A 167 6.50 -21.85 -8.19
CA THR A 167 5.05 -21.72 -8.32
C THR A 167 4.37 -21.70 -6.96
N LEU A 168 3.49 -20.73 -6.76
CA LEU A 168 2.50 -20.67 -5.68
C LEU A 168 1.12 -20.92 -6.29
N LYS A 169 0.23 -21.58 -5.55
CA LYS A 169 -1.18 -21.69 -5.94
C LYS A 169 -2.02 -20.80 -5.05
N ILE A 170 -2.90 -20.01 -5.65
CA ILE A 170 -3.78 -19.09 -4.94
C ILE A 170 -5.20 -19.31 -5.45
N GLY A 171 -6.18 -19.46 -4.55
CA GLY A 171 -7.57 -19.63 -4.97
C GLY A 171 -8.06 -18.48 -5.84
N ALA A 172 -8.64 -18.79 -7.00
CA ALA A 172 -9.22 -17.81 -7.91
C ALA A 172 -10.50 -17.21 -7.30
N PRO A 173 -10.73 -15.90 -7.48
CA PRO A 173 -11.96 -15.29 -6.97
C PRO A 173 -13.18 -15.89 -7.68
N TYR A 174 -14.25 -16.15 -6.92
CA TYR A 174 -15.55 -16.61 -7.44
C TYR A 174 -15.55 -17.98 -8.14
N SER A 175 -14.52 -18.82 -7.92
CA SER A 175 -14.48 -20.20 -8.42
C SER A 175 -13.72 -21.11 -7.45
N ASP A 176 -13.86 -22.43 -7.62
CA ASP A 176 -13.07 -23.44 -6.90
C ASP A 176 -11.72 -23.72 -7.58
N GLU A 177 -11.35 -22.94 -8.60
CA GLU A 177 -10.08 -23.09 -9.31
C GLU A 177 -8.94 -22.42 -8.55
N GLU A 178 -7.72 -22.90 -8.79
CA GLU A 178 -6.50 -22.29 -8.28
C GLU A 178 -5.72 -21.63 -9.41
N MET A 179 -5.26 -20.41 -9.19
CA MET A 179 -4.28 -19.74 -10.04
C MET A 179 -2.88 -20.26 -9.71
N GLU A 180 -2.19 -20.81 -10.70
CA GLU A 180 -0.78 -21.17 -10.57
C GLU A 180 0.09 -19.97 -10.96
N LEU A 181 0.84 -19.44 -10.00
CA LEU A 181 1.57 -18.18 -10.13
C LEU A 181 3.07 -18.41 -9.91
N ALA A 182 3.89 -18.10 -10.91
CA ALA A 182 5.33 -18.11 -10.76
C ALA A 182 5.80 -16.83 -10.05
N VAL A 183 6.65 -16.98 -9.02
CA VAL A 183 7.27 -15.85 -8.34
C VAL A 183 8.21 -15.14 -9.31
N SER A 184 7.90 -13.91 -9.66
CA SER A 184 8.61 -13.10 -10.65
C SER A 184 9.48 -12.00 -10.02
N GLY A 185 9.23 -11.69 -8.74
CA GLY A 185 10.00 -10.69 -8.00
C GLY A 185 9.84 -10.81 -6.49
N VAL A 186 10.82 -10.27 -5.77
CA VAL A 186 10.80 -10.10 -4.33
C VAL A 186 11.06 -8.64 -4.01
N ILE A 187 10.18 -8.03 -3.22
CA ILE A 187 10.33 -6.66 -2.74
C ILE A 187 10.64 -6.63 -1.24
N ALA A 188 11.31 -5.57 -0.81
CA ALA A 188 11.45 -5.28 0.61
C ALA A 188 10.08 -5.04 1.26
N GLU A 189 10.02 -5.17 2.59
CA GLU A 189 8.81 -4.86 3.33
C GLU A 189 8.36 -3.41 3.07
N MET A 190 7.06 -3.24 2.86
CA MET A 190 6.48 -1.92 2.64
C MET A 190 6.61 -1.07 3.93
N PRO A 191 6.90 0.23 3.82
CA PRO A 191 6.94 1.12 4.97
C PRO A 191 5.63 1.14 5.76
N SER A 192 5.68 1.54 7.04
CA SER A 192 4.46 1.64 7.87
C SER A 192 3.52 2.78 7.45
N ASN A 193 4.05 3.77 6.74
CA ASN A 193 3.38 4.97 6.25
C ASN A 193 2.98 4.83 4.77
N THR A 194 2.33 3.71 4.42
CA THR A 194 1.69 3.54 3.10
C THR A 194 0.37 2.83 3.23
N HIS A 195 -0.59 3.18 2.38
CA HIS A 195 -1.87 2.47 2.35
C HIS A 195 -1.75 1.09 1.69
N PHE A 196 -0.63 0.83 1.01
CA PHE A 196 -0.30 -0.48 0.49
C PHE A 196 0.27 -1.35 1.62
N HIS A 197 -0.54 -2.31 2.06
CA HIS A 197 -0.12 -3.35 2.99
C HIS A 197 -0.42 -4.71 2.36
N ILE A 198 0.44 -5.10 1.41
CA ILE A 198 0.27 -6.27 0.57
C ILE A 198 1.45 -7.22 0.78
N ASN A 199 1.17 -8.52 0.83
CA ASN A 199 2.15 -9.60 0.96
C ASN A 199 2.43 -10.26 -0.40
N LEU A 200 1.40 -10.37 -1.25
CA LEU A 200 1.47 -10.96 -2.60
C LEU A 200 0.76 -10.05 -3.61
N LEU A 201 1.49 -9.60 -4.64
CA LEU A 201 0.94 -8.86 -5.78
C LEU A 201 0.90 -9.78 -6.99
N VAL A 202 -0.30 -10.14 -7.43
CA VAL A 202 -0.54 -10.93 -8.63
C VAL A 202 -0.65 -10.00 -9.84
N SER A 203 -0.18 -10.43 -11.00
CA SER A 203 -0.25 -9.62 -12.22
C SER A 203 -1.70 -9.39 -12.66
N MET A 204 -2.05 -8.15 -13.02
CA MET A 204 -3.37 -7.83 -13.55
C MET A 204 -3.75 -8.63 -14.81
N PRO A 205 -2.82 -9.00 -15.73
CA PRO A 205 -3.13 -9.94 -16.81
C PRO A 205 -3.70 -11.28 -16.32
N THR A 206 -3.27 -11.77 -15.14
CA THR A 206 -3.91 -12.93 -14.50
C THR A 206 -5.32 -12.60 -14.05
N GLY A 207 -5.50 -11.45 -13.38
CA GLY A 207 -6.82 -10.95 -12.97
C GLY A 207 -7.80 -10.89 -14.14
N GLN A 208 -7.40 -10.34 -15.27
CA GLN A 208 -8.21 -10.27 -16.50
C GLN A 208 -8.69 -11.63 -17.01
N SER A 209 -7.91 -12.70 -16.78
CA SER A 209 -8.29 -14.06 -17.18
C SER A 209 -9.32 -14.71 -16.25
N VAL A 210 -9.39 -14.29 -14.98
CA VAL A 210 -10.29 -14.86 -13.97
C VAL A 210 -11.48 -13.95 -13.64
N PHE A 211 -11.43 -12.67 -14.00
CA PHE A 211 -12.53 -11.74 -13.80
C PHE A 211 -13.66 -12.05 -14.78
N SER A 212 -14.88 -12.20 -14.23
CA SER A 212 -16.08 -12.34 -15.07
C SER A 212 -16.30 -11.13 -15.98
N ASP A 213 -16.92 -11.35 -17.14
CA ASP A 213 -17.29 -10.25 -18.06
C ASP A 213 -18.17 -9.20 -17.37
N ASN A 214 -19.07 -9.63 -16.48
CA ASN A 214 -19.87 -8.71 -15.70
C ASN A 214 -18.97 -7.80 -14.84
N LEU A 215 -17.95 -8.33 -14.17
CA LEU A 215 -17.01 -7.48 -13.41
C LEU A 215 -16.23 -6.52 -14.32
N ARG A 216 -15.78 -7.00 -15.50
CA ARG A 216 -14.91 -6.23 -16.40
C ARG A 216 -15.63 -5.09 -17.11
N TYR A 217 -16.90 -5.26 -17.47
CA TYR A 217 -17.63 -4.30 -18.32
C TYR A 217 -18.67 -3.44 -17.57
N ASN A 218 -18.94 -3.73 -16.30
CA ASN A 218 -19.96 -3.06 -15.49
C ASN A 218 -19.42 -1.81 -14.80
N TRP A 219 -20.21 -0.73 -14.83
CA TRP A 219 -19.92 0.55 -14.19
C TRP A 219 -20.47 0.70 -12.77
N GLY A 220 -21.39 -0.17 -12.36
CA GLY A 220 -22.00 -0.17 -11.05
C GLY A 220 -21.30 -1.06 -10.02
N TRP A 221 -20.22 -1.76 -10.40
CA TRP A 221 -19.52 -2.67 -9.49
C TRP A 221 -18.16 -2.15 -9.05
N ASP A 222 -18.17 -1.53 -7.88
CA ASP A 222 -17.01 -0.99 -7.21
C ASP A 222 -16.22 -2.04 -6.44
N SER A 223 -15.18 -2.56 -7.08
CA SER A 223 -14.31 -3.59 -6.49
C SER A 223 -12.83 -3.29 -6.67
N HIS A 224 -12.50 -2.24 -7.44
CA HIS A 224 -11.15 -1.90 -7.85
C HIS A 224 -10.78 -0.49 -7.36
N TYR A 225 -9.51 -0.16 -7.48
CA TYR A 225 -8.98 1.18 -7.26
C TYR A 225 -8.27 1.60 -8.54
N THR A 226 -8.60 2.78 -9.03
CA THR A 226 -7.96 3.37 -10.21
C THR A 226 -7.03 4.47 -9.74
N TYR A 227 -5.76 4.40 -10.13
CA TYR A 227 -4.81 5.49 -9.91
C TYR A 227 -4.40 6.08 -11.25
N VAL A 228 -4.13 7.39 -11.24
CA VAL A 228 -3.65 8.14 -12.38
C VAL A 228 -2.41 8.92 -11.99
N VAL A 229 -1.49 9.09 -12.92
CA VAL A 229 -0.35 10.01 -12.80
C VAL A 229 -0.61 11.17 -13.74
N LEU A 230 -0.78 12.37 -13.19
CA LEU A 230 -0.97 13.59 -13.99
C LEU A 230 0.38 14.03 -14.58
N PRO A 231 0.42 14.63 -15.79
CA PRO A 231 1.62 15.28 -16.31
C PRO A 231 2.19 16.37 -15.39
N GLU A 232 3.48 16.69 -15.53
CA GLU A 232 4.18 17.67 -14.68
C GLU A 232 3.53 19.07 -14.65
N ASN A 233 2.81 19.46 -15.70
CA ASN A 233 2.17 20.78 -15.82
C ASN A 233 0.63 20.69 -15.90
N TYR A 234 0.03 19.65 -15.29
CA TYR A 234 -1.41 19.44 -15.34
C TYR A 234 -2.02 19.47 -13.94
N GLU A 235 -2.86 20.48 -13.69
CA GLU A 235 -3.50 20.70 -12.39
C GLU A 235 -4.62 19.69 -12.15
N ALA A 236 -4.73 19.18 -10.93
CA ALA A 236 -5.74 18.20 -10.55
C ALA A 236 -7.18 18.72 -10.74
N ASP A 237 -7.41 20.02 -10.53
CA ASP A 237 -8.72 20.64 -10.75
C ASP A 237 -9.13 20.66 -12.23
N GLN A 238 -8.16 20.78 -13.15
CA GLN A 238 -8.43 20.68 -14.59
C GLN A 238 -8.85 19.27 -14.96
N PHE A 239 -8.17 18.26 -14.42
CA PHE A 239 -8.55 16.86 -14.59
C PHE A 239 -9.97 16.61 -14.06
N ARG A 240 -10.23 17.07 -12.83
CA ARG A 240 -11.52 16.89 -12.17
C ARG A 240 -12.67 17.53 -12.94
N ALA A 241 -12.46 18.72 -13.51
CA ALA A 241 -13.48 19.40 -14.31
C ALA A 241 -13.82 18.64 -15.60
N GLY A 242 -12.90 17.86 -16.17
CA GLY A 242 -13.17 17.05 -17.36
C GLY A 242 -13.93 15.75 -17.08
N LEU A 243 -14.03 15.32 -15.82
CA LEU A 243 -14.75 14.09 -15.42
C LEU A 243 -16.27 14.30 -15.24
N VAL A 244 -16.75 15.54 -15.23
CA VAL A 244 -18.16 15.95 -15.00
C VAL A 244 -18.77 16.42 -16.32
#